data_AF-A0A944X9F6-F1
#
_entry.id   AF-A0A944X9F6-F1
#
_cell.length_a   1.000
_cell.length_b   1.000
_cell.length_c   1.000
_cell.angle_alpha   90.00
_cell.angle_beta   90.00
_cell.angle_gamma   90.00
#
_symmetry.space_group_name_H-M   'P 1'
#
loop_
_entity.id
_entity.type
_entity.pdbx_description
1 polymer ?
#
loop_
_entity_poly.entity_id
_entity_poly.type
_entity_poly.pdbx_seq_one_letter_code
_entity_poly.pdbx_strand_id
1 'polypeptide(L)'
;MKRTWWLMAWIVLVAGASSAQSDALPGDWESARTTDDSEVATQLRLGTAGDAHVELDGLFSQAFLAASEDEDVQQLADIFPDGLRIQIVADGTWEAGPDSLRLLFAEPGLLVNGDTFEAFIFTIATSLAATTIKQLGLPAEQEPTVVATFVGLLSQDLTEEDVTSQAFPDDGSPTAYRMDDQTLVMTDADGETSRWHRRTESVVVPAGWGQTKRDLTHRR
;
A
#
# COMPACT_ATOMS: atom_id res chain seq x y z
N MET A 1 -33.93 -36.46 48.74
CA MET A 1 -34.21 -35.17 49.39
C MET A 1 -33.12 -34.17 49.03
N LYS A 2 -33.52 -33.14 48.27
CA LYS A 2 -32.96 -31.79 48.10
C LYS A 2 -31.43 -31.60 48.11
N ARG A 3 -30.90 -31.13 46.97
CA ARG A 3 -30.21 -29.82 46.87
C ARG A 3 -30.02 -29.38 45.41
N THR A 4 -30.83 -28.38 45.02
CA THR A 4 -30.46 -27.15 44.25
C THR A 4 -29.50 -27.34 43.06
N TRP A 5 -29.87 -27.31 41.77
CA TRP A 5 -30.52 -26.26 40.96
C TRP A 5 -30.16 -24.84 41.43
N TRP A 6 -29.27 -24.16 40.70
CA TRP A 6 -29.25 -22.73 40.32
C TRP A 6 -27.87 -22.33 39.74
N LEU A 7 -27.83 -22.03 38.43
CA LEU A 7 -27.02 -21.02 37.71
C LEU A 7 -27.21 -21.29 36.20
N MET A 8 -28.30 -20.81 35.59
CA MET A 8 -28.41 -19.49 34.92
C MET A 8 -27.27 -19.22 33.92
N ALA A 9 -27.62 -19.45 32.65
CA ALA A 9 -27.46 -18.55 31.51
C ALA A 9 -26.13 -17.81 31.32
N TRP A 10 -25.38 -18.20 30.28
CA TRP A 10 -24.71 -17.29 29.33
C TRP A 10 -24.63 -17.99 27.96
N ILE A 11 -25.75 -18.00 27.23
CA ILE A 11 -25.76 -18.09 25.77
C ILE A 11 -26.44 -16.80 25.32
N VAL A 12 -25.89 -16.16 24.29
CA VAL A 12 -26.17 -14.81 23.76
C VAL A 12 -25.05 -13.82 24.12
N LEU A 13 -24.10 -13.64 23.18
CA LEU A 13 -23.47 -12.36 22.83
C LEU A 13 -22.40 -12.44 21.72
N VAL A 14 -22.08 -13.61 21.15
CA VAL A 14 -21.06 -13.69 20.08
C VAL A 14 -21.57 -13.13 18.75
N ALA A 15 -22.86 -13.27 18.44
CA ALA A 15 -23.43 -12.79 17.17
C ALA A 15 -23.57 -11.26 17.07
N GLY A 16 -23.56 -10.53 18.20
CA GLY A 16 -23.71 -9.07 18.22
C GLY A 16 -22.39 -8.31 18.12
N ALA A 17 -21.30 -8.87 18.62
CA ALA A 17 -19.97 -8.29 18.48
C ALA A 17 -19.44 -8.43 17.04
N SER A 18 -19.74 -9.56 16.38
CA SER A 18 -19.33 -9.82 15.01
C SER A 18 -20.01 -8.91 13.99
N SER A 19 -21.31 -8.64 14.13
CA SER A 19 -22.00 -7.70 13.22
C SER A 19 -21.56 -6.25 13.47
N ALA A 20 -21.40 -5.87 14.74
CA ALA A 20 -20.96 -4.52 15.09
C ALA A 20 -19.55 -4.18 14.60
N GLN A 21 -18.66 -5.19 14.51
CA GLN A 21 -17.32 -5.01 13.96
C GLN A 21 -17.37 -4.76 12.46
N SER A 22 -18.12 -5.57 11.70
CA SER A 22 -18.27 -5.41 10.26
C SER A 22 -19.01 -4.12 9.89
N ASP A 23 -20.01 -3.72 10.67
CA ASP A 23 -20.75 -2.47 10.49
C ASP A 23 -19.86 -1.23 10.69
N ALA A 24 -18.73 -1.37 11.40
CA ALA A 24 -17.78 -0.30 11.67
C ALA A 24 -16.66 -0.21 10.63
N LEU A 25 -16.55 -1.13 9.67
CA LEU A 25 -15.52 -1.12 8.62
C LEU A 25 -15.67 0.01 7.59
N PRO A 26 -16.88 0.36 7.10
CA PRO A 26 -16.99 1.38 6.07
C PRO A 26 -16.36 2.72 6.48
N GLY A 27 -15.71 3.37 5.52
CA GLY A 27 -14.99 4.63 5.70
C GLY A 27 -13.59 4.64 5.10
N ASP A 28 -12.88 5.72 5.35
CA ASP A 28 -11.49 5.92 4.92
C ASP A 28 -10.51 5.57 6.05
N TRP A 29 -9.50 4.81 5.70
CA TRP A 29 -8.47 4.27 6.59
C TRP A 29 -7.09 4.66 6.07
N GLU A 30 -6.17 4.96 6.97
CA GLU A 30 -4.77 5.27 6.63
C GLU A 30 -3.80 4.48 7.50
N SER A 31 -2.74 3.99 6.89
CA SER A 31 -1.57 3.42 7.56
C SER A 31 -0.34 4.11 6.99
N ALA A 32 0.53 4.61 7.86
CA ALA A 32 1.77 5.24 7.47
C ALA A 32 2.94 4.68 8.27
N ARG A 33 4.05 4.41 7.59
CA ARG A 33 5.32 3.99 8.17
C ARG A 33 6.41 4.89 7.60
N THR A 34 7.14 5.58 8.47
CA THR A 34 8.25 6.44 8.08
C THR A 34 9.49 6.01 8.85
N THR A 35 10.58 5.81 8.12
CA THR A 35 11.93 5.57 8.63
C THR A 35 12.85 6.67 8.08
N ASP A 36 14.13 6.65 8.44
CA ASP A 36 15.10 7.61 7.90
C ASP A 36 15.30 7.43 6.38
N ASP A 37 15.07 6.22 5.86
CA ASP A 37 15.39 5.84 4.48
C ASP A 37 14.16 5.46 3.63
N SER A 38 12.98 5.39 4.24
CA SER A 38 11.74 5.07 3.52
C SER A 38 10.50 5.72 4.13
N GLU A 39 9.54 6.07 3.29
CA GLU A 39 8.21 6.53 3.69
C GLU A 39 7.18 5.73 2.92
N VAL A 40 6.27 5.05 3.61
CA VAL A 40 5.19 4.31 2.97
C VAL A 40 3.88 4.73 3.61
N ALA A 41 2.98 5.29 2.80
CA ALA A 41 1.63 5.62 3.17
C ALA A 41 0.66 4.77 2.35
N THR A 42 -0.36 4.24 3.01
CA THR A 42 -1.43 3.49 2.34
C THR A 42 -2.77 4.00 2.82
N GLN A 43 -3.67 4.27 1.88
CA GLN A 43 -5.04 4.68 2.11
C GLN A 43 -5.96 3.57 1.61
N LEU A 44 -6.93 3.20 2.43
CA LEU A 44 -7.95 2.20 2.10
C LEU A 44 -9.32 2.82 2.34
N ARG A 45 -10.16 2.83 1.31
CA ARG A 45 -11.57 3.24 1.40
C ARG A 45 -12.45 2.00 1.23
N LEU A 46 -13.33 1.79 2.21
CA LEU A 46 -14.35 0.74 2.18
C LEU A 46 -15.74 1.39 2.10
N GLY A 47 -16.41 1.26 0.96
CA GLY A 47 -17.76 1.77 0.76
C GLY A 47 -18.81 0.83 1.33
N THR A 48 -19.95 1.40 1.75
CA THR A 48 -21.06 0.62 2.34
C THR A 48 -21.73 -0.35 1.37
N ALA A 49 -21.48 -0.22 0.06
CA ALA A 49 -22.02 -1.10 -0.96
C ALA A 49 -21.10 -2.31 -1.26
N GLY A 50 -19.96 -2.43 -0.56
CA GLY A 50 -18.96 -3.47 -0.80
C GLY A 50 -17.86 -3.08 -1.79
N ASP A 51 -17.83 -1.82 -2.25
CA ASP A 51 -16.74 -1.26 -3.05
C ASP A 51 -15.50 -0.96 -2.19
N ALA A 52 -14.32 -1.27 -2.71
CA ALA A 52 -13.04 -0.99 -2.07
C ALA A 52 -12.16 -0.16 -3.01
N HIS A 53 -11.39 0.76 -2.45
CA HIS A 53 -10.35 1.49 -3.17
C HIS A 53 -9.11 1.55 -2.29
N VAL A 54 -7.94 1.33 -2.88
CA VAL A 54 -6.67 1.42 -2.17
C VAL A 54 -5.66 2.24 -2.96
N GLU A 55 -4.90 3.05 -2.24
CA GLU A 55 -3.78 3.83 -2.78
C GLU A 55 -2.57 3.60 -1.86
N LEU A 56 -1.47 3.11 -2.43
CA LEU A 56 -0.17 3.04 -1.77
C LEU A 56 0.77 4.04 -2.42
N ASP A 57 1.46 4.81 -1.59
CA ASP A 57 2.55 5.70 -1.99
C ASP A 57 3.77 5.38 -1.12
N GLY A 58 4.80 4.83 -1.75
CA GLY A 58 6.05 4.46 -1.12
C GLY A 58 7.20 5.26 -1.72
N LEU A 59 8.05 5.84 -0.89
CA LEU A 59 9.32 6.44 -1.25
C LEU A 59 10.44 5.65 -0.59
N PHE A 60 11.40 5.20 -1.41
CA PHE A 60 12.59 4.48 -0.99
C PHE A 60 13.81 5.30 -1.39
N SER A 61 14.59 5.73 -0.40
CA SER A 61 15.76 6.57 -0.63
C SER A 61 16.84 5.80 -1.40
N GLN A 62 17.77 6.53 -2.01
CA GLN A 62 18.96 5.92 -2.60
C GLN A 62 19.79 5.13 -1.57
N ALA A 63 19.84 5.59 -0.32
CA ALA A 63 20.50 4.88 0.77
C ALA A 63 19.80 3.56 1.13
N PHE A 64 18.45 3.53 1.08
CA PHE A 64 17.68 2.30 1.24
C PHE A 64 18.08 1.26 0.19
N LEU A 65 18.09 1.67 -1.09
CA LEU A 65 18.43 0.78 -2.20
C LEU A 65 19.87 0.27 -2.11
N ALA A 66 20.82 1.17 -1.80
CA ALA A 66 22.23 0.83 -1.65
C ALA A 66 22.53 -0.09 -0.45
N ALA A 67 21.66 -0.10 0.57
CA ALA A 67 21.80 -0.94 1.75
C ALA A 67 21.13 -2.32 1.59
N SER A 68 20.45 -2.59 0.46
CA SER A 68 19.81 -3.88 0.20
C SER A 68 20.82 -5.03 0.22
N GLU A 69 20.41 -6.22 0.66
CA GLU A 69 21.22 -7.44 0.55
C GLU A 69 21.24 -7.99 -0.89
N ASP A 70 20.32 -7.53 -1.74
CA ASP A 70 20.20 -7.91 -3.14
C ASP A 70 21.05 -6.97 -4.02
N GLU A 71 22.02 -7.56 -4.73
CA GLU A 71 22.93 -6.85 -5.64
C GLU A 71 22.18 -6.18 -6.81
N ASP A 72 21.05 -6.74 -7.26
CA ASP A 72 20.25 -6.15 -8.34
C ASP A 72 19.52 -4.90 -7.84
N VAL A 73 19.05 -4.90 -6.59
CA VAL A 73 18.45 -3.72 -5.95
C VAL A 73 19.50 -2.65 -5.67
N GLN A 74 20.71 -3.03 -5.27
CA GLN A 74 21.81 -2.08 -5.08
C GLN A 74 22.14 -1.34 -6.38
N GLN A 75 22.11 -2.01 -7.53
CA GLN A 75 22.34 -1.37 -8.83
C GLN A 75 21.30 -0.29 -9.15
N LEU A 76 20.07 -0.41 -8.64
CA LEU A 76 19.06 0.64 -8.80
C LEU A 76 19.46 1.94 -8.12
N ALA A 77 20.27 1.90 -7.05
CA ALA A 77 20.73 3.10 -6.36
C ALA A 77 21.61 4.01 -7.25
N ASP A 78 22.35 3.42 -8.18
CA ASP A 78 23.16 4.16 -9.15
C ASP A 78 22.32 4.70 -10.32
N ILE A 79 21.25 3.99 -10.69
CA ILE A 79 20.34 4.38 -11.77
C ILE A 79 19.38 5.49 -11.30
N PHE A 80 18.95 5.43 -10.04
CA PHE A 80 17.97 6.33 -9.42
C PHE A 80 18.56 7.06 -8.21
N PRO A 81 19.36 8.12 -8.43
CA PRO A 81 20.08 8.81 -7.37
C PRO A 81 19.15 9.54 -6.37
N ASP A 82 17.94 9.87 -6.79
CA ASP A 82 16.91 10.49 -5.95
C ASP A 82 16.02 9.44 -5.23
N GLY A 83 16.29 8.15 -5.45
CA GLY A 83 15.49 7.04 -4.94
C GLY A 83 14.35 6.62 -5.88
N LEU A 84 13.48 5.75 -5.36
CA LEU A 84 12.32 5.22 -6.06
C LEU A 84 11.04 5.59 -5.31
N ARG A 85 10.11 6.22 -6.02
CA ARG A 85 8.73 6.38 -5.60
C ARG A 85 7.86 5.37 -6.30
N ILE A 86 7.15 4.55 -5.54
CA ILE A 86 6.20 3.54 -6.02
C ILE A 86 4.80 4.02 -5.66
N GLN A 87 3.92 4.09 -6.65
CA GLN A 87 2.50 4.40 -6.44
C GLN A 87 1.66 3.27 -7.00
N ILE A 88 0.80 2.69 -6.18
CA ILE A 88 -0.14 1.65 -6.60
C ILE A 88 -1.55 2.11 -6.28
N VAL A 89 -2.43 2.06 -7.27
CA VAL A 89 -3.84 2.42 -7.12
C VAL A 89 -4.68 1.27 -7.61
N ALA A 90 -5.65 0.84 -6.81
CA ALA A 90 -6.54 -0.23 -7.22
C ALA A 90 -7.97 -0.02 -6.72
N ASP A 91 -8.92 -0.36 -7.59
CA ASP A 91 -10.34 -0.41 -7.29
C ASP A 91 -10.79 -1.87 -7.22
N GLY A 92 -11.76 -2.14 -6.35
CA GLY A 92 -12.07 -3.51 -5.99
C GLY A 92 -13.34 -3.67 -5.19
N THR A 93 -13.43 -4.83 -4.55
CA THR A 93 -14.53 -5.18 -3.66
C THR A 93 -14.00 -5.68 -2.33
N TRP A 94 -14.85 -5.58 -1.31
CA TRP A 94 -14.55 -6.15 -0.01
C TRP A 94 -15.73 -6.92 0.57
N GLU A 95 -15.40 -7.95 1.33
CA GLU A 95 -16.36 -8.75 2.09
C GLU A 95 -15.83 -8.98 3.50
N ALA A 96 -16.69 -8.83 4.51
CA ALA A 96 -16.32 -9.07 5.90
C ALA A 96 -17.11 -10.24 6.49
N GLY A 97 -16.39 -11.15 7.13
CA GLY A 97 -16.90 -12.05 8.14
C GLY A 97 -16.69 -11.49 9.55
N PRO A 98 -16.97 -12.28 10.59
CA PRO A 98 -16.77 -11.89 11.99
C PRO A 98 -15.34 -11.39 12.27
N ASP A 99 -14.35 -12.15 11.81
CA ASP A 99 -12.94 -11.96 12.18
C ASP A 99 -12.03 -11.94 10.93
N SER A 100 -12.61 -11.95 9.73
CA SER A 100 -11.90 -11.99 8.45
C SER A 100 -12.40 -10.92 7.48
N LEU A 101 -11.48 -10.19 6.87
CA LEU A 101 -11.74 -9.21 5.81
C LEU A 101 -11.12 -9.75 4.52
N ARG A 102 -11.92 -9.83 3.47
CA ARG A 102 -11.47 -10.16 2.12
C ARG A 102 -11.45 -8.88 1.31
N LEU A 103 -10.32 -8.58 0.69
CA LEU A 103 -10.17 -7.51 -0.29
C LEU A 103 -9.84 -8.16 -1.63
N LEU A 104 -10.48 -7.72 -2.71
CA LEU A 104 -10.17 -8.16 -4.06
C LEU A 104 -9.99 -6.93 -4.94
N PHE A 105 -8.82 -6.78 -5.53
CA PHE A 105 -8.46 -5.62 -6.34
C PHE A 105 -8.09 -6.10 -7.73
N ALA A 106 -8.97 -5.82 -8.69
CA ALA A 106 -8.70 -6.20 -10.07
C ALA A 106 -7.79 -5.16 -10.72
N GLU A 107 -6.73 -5.62 -11.38
CA GLU A 107 -5.87 -4.80 -12.25
C GLU A 107 -5.33 -3.53 -11.55
N PRO A 108 -4.54 -3.68 -10.46
CA PRO A 108 -3.87 -2.56 -9.81
C PRO A 108 -2.98 -1.81 -10.82
N GLY A 109 -3.09 -0.48 -10.86
CA GLY A 109 -2.20 0.36 -11.66
C GLY A 109 -0.92 0.69 -10.88
N LEU A 110 0.23 0.55 -11.53
CA LEU A 110 1.54 0.87 -10.95
C LEU A 110 2.20 2.06 -11.66
N LEU A 111 2.67 3.02 -10.88
CA LEU A 111 3.60 4.06 -11.32
C LEU A 111 4.90 3.98 -10.52
N VAL A 112 6.02 4.16 -11.22
CA VAL A 112 7.35 4.25 -10.62
C VAL A 112 7.95 5.59 -11.01
N ASN A 113 8.29 6.42 -10.02
CA ASN A 113 8.72 7.81 -10.20
C ASN A 113 7.75 8.66 -11.04
N GLY A 114 6.46 8.30 -11.06
CA GLY A 114 5.41 8.98 -11.82
C GLY A 114 5.23 8.50 -13.26
N ASP A 115 6.06 7.56 -13.72
CA ASP A 115 5.99 6.95 -15.04
C ASP A 115 5.42 5.51 -14.97
N THR A 116 5.04 4.95 -16.12
CA THR A 116 4.53 3.58 -16.20
C THR A 116 5.61 2.55 -15.87
N PHE A 117 5.19 1.34 -15.47
CA PHE A 117 6.12 0.23 -15.24
C PHE A 117 6.97 -0.09 -16.49
N GLU A 118 6.40 -0.03 -17.69
CA GLU A 118 7.13 -0.22 -18.96
C GLU A 118 8.26 0.83 -19.13
N ALA A 119 7.99 2.09 -18.82
CA ALA A 119 8.99 3.16 -18.90
C ALA A 119 10.11 3.00 -17.85
N PHE A 120 9.77 2.49 -16.68
CA PHE A 120 10.74 2.11 -15.65
C PHE A 120 11.67 0.98 -16.13
N ILE A 121 11.12 -0.11 -16.67
CA ILE A 121 11.90 -1.21 -17.25
C ILE A 121 12.81 -0.72 -18.38
N PHE A 122 12.28 0.14 -19.26
CA PHE A 122 13.06 0.73 -20.34
C PHE A 122 14.23 1.58 -19.83
N THR A 123 14.03 2.33 -18.73
CA THR A 123 15.08 3.15 -18.11
C THR A 123 16.22 2.27 -17.57
N ILE A 124 15.88 1.20 -16.85
CA ILE A 124 16.88 0.23 -16.37
C ILE A 124 17.62 -0.41 -17.54
N ALA A 125 16.87 -0.92 -18.53
CA ALA A 125 17.44 -1.55 -19.72
C ALA A 125 18.41 -0.64 -20.47
N THR A 126 18.07 0.64 -20.58
CA THR A 126 18.93 1.65 -21.24
C THR A 126 20.23 1.88 -20.46
N SER A 127 20.16 1.96 -19.13
CA SER A 127 21.35 2.11 -18.29
C SER A 127 22.28 0.89 -18.36
N LEU A 128 21.72 -0.31 -18.29
CA LEU A 128 22.46 -1.57 -18.43
C LEU A 128 23.07 -1.73 -19.83
N ALA A 129 22.31 -1.36 -20.87
CA ALA A 129 22.79 -1.37 -22.26
C ALA A 129 23.97 -0.41 -22.45
N ALA A 130 23.88 0.82 -21.94
CA ALA A 130 24.94 1.81 -22.05
C ALA A 130 26.25 1.32 -21.42
N THR A 131 26.15 0.68 -20.25
CA THR A 131 27.29 0.08 -19.56
C THR A 131 27.90 -1.05 -20.40
N THR A 132 27.07 -1.95 -20.92
CA THR A 132 27.48 -3.09 -21.75
C THR A 132 28.16 -2.66 -23.06
N ILE A 133 27.55 -1.71 -23.78
CA ILE A 133 28.08 -1.15 -25.03
C ILE A 133 29.47 -0.56 -24.81
N LYS A 134 29.64 0.21 -23.73
CA LYS A 134 30.91 0.82 -23.37
C LYS A 134 31.97 -0.22 -23.04
N GLN A 135 31.63 -1.25 -22.25
CA GLN A 135 32.55 -2.30 -21.83
C GLN A 135 33.02 -3.17 -23.01
N LEU A 136 32.11 -3.48 -23.93
CA LEU A 136 32.39 -4.34 -25.08
C LEU A 136 32.88 -3.56 -26.31
N GLY A 137 32.88 -2.23 -26.26
CA GLY A 137 33.27 -1.37 -27.38
C GLY A 137 32.37 -1.54 -28.61
N LEU A 138 31.07 -1.76 -28.39
CA LEU A 138 30.11 -1.99 -29.47
C LEU A 138 29.84 -0.70 -30.26
N PRO A 139 29.55 -0.80 -31.57
CA PRO A 139 29.17 0.35 -32.36
C PRO A 139 27.78 0.87 -31.94
N ALA A 140 27.57 2.18 -32.05
CA ALA A 140 26.33 2.85 -31.63
C ALA A 140 25.07 2.31 -32.36
N GLU A 141 25.22 1.77 -33.57
CA GLU A 141 24.08 1.18 -34.29
C GLU A 141 23.48 -0.04 -33.59
N GLN A 142 24.23 -0.69 -32.70
CA GLN A 142 23.75 -1.85 -31.94
C GLN A 142 22.96 -1.46 -30.69
N GLU A 143 23.00 -0.19 -30.27
CA GLU A 143 22.34 0.28 -29.05
C GLU A 143 20.86 -0.12 -28.97
N PRO A 144 20.02 0.09 -30.01
CA PRO A 144 18.60 -0.29 -29.93
C PRO A 144 18.39 -1.79 -29.74
N THR A 145 19.26 -2.63 -30.33
CA THR A 145 19.18 -4.09 -30.18
C THR A 145 19.59 -4.53 -28.79
N VAL A 146 20.62 -3.92 -28.21
CA VAL A 146 21.08 -4.23 -26.85
C VAL A 146 20.02 -3.81 -25.83
N VAL A 147 19.45 -2.60 -25.96
CA VAL A 147 18.35 -2.14 -25.10
C VAL A 147 17.15 -3.07 -25.19
N ALA A 148 16.70 -3.43 -26.40
CA ALA A 148 15.57 -4.33 -26.59
C ALA A 148 15.82 -5.72 -25.97
N THR A 149 17.08 -6.19 -25.98
CA THR A 149 17.47 -7.45 -25.33
C THR A 149 17.30 -7.34 -23.82
N PHE A 150 17.79 -6.27 -23.20
CA PHE A 150 17.62 -6.06 -21.75
C PHE A 150 16.16 -5.85 -21.36
N VAL A 151 15.36 -5.10 -22.13
CA VAL A 151 13.91 -4.97 -21.89
C VAL A 151 13.25 -6.35 -21.91
N GLY A 152 13.59 -7.19 -22.89
CA GLY A 152 13.03 -8.55 -23.01
C GLY A 152 13.45 -9.48 -21.88
N LEU A 153 14.65 -9.33 -21.32
CA LEU A 153 15.12 -10.09 -20.16
C LEU A 153 14.43 -9.60 -18.88
N LEU A 154 14.45 -8.29 -18.62
CA LEU A 154 13.83 -7.71 -17.43
C LEU A 154 12.33 -7.98 -17.36
N SER A 155 11.63 -7.93 -18.49
CA SER A 155 10.19 -8.21 -18.55
C SER A 155 9.84 -9.70 -18.39
N GLN A 156 10.82 -10.61 -18.47
CA GLN A 156 10.63 -12.03 -18.13
C GLN A 156 10.79 -12.28 -16.64
N ASP A 157 11.65 -11.52 -15.98
CA ASP A 157 12.01 -11.71 -14.58
C ASP A 157 11.17 -10.86 -13.62
N LEU A 158 10.65 -9.72 -14.09
CA LEU A 158 9.84 -8.80 -13.30
C LEU A 158 8.67 -8.26 -14.12
N THR A 159 7.46 -8.58 -13.70
CA THR A 159 6.22 -8.03 -14.26
C THR A 159 5.58 -7.00 -13.34
N GLU A 160 4.69 -6.19 -13.89
CA GLU A 160 3.87 -5.26 -13.10
C GLU A 160 3.03 -6.01 -12.06
N GLU A 161 2.49 -7.18 -12.44
CA GLU A 161 1.72 -8.06 -11.57
C GLU A 161 2.55 -8.56 -10.37
N ASP A 162 3.82 -8.90 -10.58
CA ASP A 162 4.73 -9.34 -9.50
C ASP A 162 4.93 -8.25 -8.44
N VAL A 163 5.04 -6.98 -8.87
CA VAL A 163 5.20 -5.85 -7.94
C VAL A 163 3.88 -5.58 -7.22
N THR A 164 2.77 -5.55 -7.95
CA THR A 164 1.48 -5.21 -7.35
C THR A 164 0.93 -6.30 -6.44
N SER A 165 1.16 -7.58 -6.75
CA SER A 165 0.72 -8.72 -5.93
C SER A 165 1.49 -8.84 -4.61
N GLN A 166 2.73 -8.35 -4.55
CA GLN A 166 3.47 -8.23 -3.30
C GLN A 166 2.89 -7.15 -2.39
N ALA A 167 2.45 -6.02 -2.96
CA ALA A 167 1.82 -4.95 -2.19
C ALA A 167 0.41 -5.31 -1.73
N PHE A 168 -0.36 -5.95 -2.61
CA PHE A 168 -1.73 -6.39 -2.36
C PHE A 168 -1.89 -7.80 -2.90
N PRO A 169 -1.77 -8.85 -2.07
CA PRO A 169 -1.97 -10.21 -2.53
C PRO A 169 -3.39 -10.37 -3.09
N ASP A 170 -3.49 -10.48 -4.42
CA ASP A 170 -4.75 -10.60 -5.17
C ASP A 170 -5.22 -12.06 -5.26
N ASP A 171 -4.98 -12.85 -4.22
CA ASP A 171 -5.55 -14.20 -4.12
C ASP A 171 -6.96 -14.17 -3.51
N GLY A 172 -7.43 -12.98 -3.09
CA GLY A 172 -8.68 -12.80 -2.37
C GLY A 172 -8.70 -13.62 -1.09
N SER A 173 -7.55 -13.90 -0.49
CA SER A 173 -7.49 -14.64 0.77
C SER A 173 -8.06 -13.79 1.90
N PRO A 174 -8.85 -14.39 2.80
CA PRO A 174 -9.36 -13.69 3.97
C PRO A 174 -8.20 -13.33 4.91
N THR A 175 -8.00 -12.03 5.14
CA THR A 175 -7.07 -11.48 6.12
C THR A 175 -7.75 -11.41 7.48
N ALA A 176 -7.08 -11.83 8.55
CA ALA A 176 -7.63 -11.67 9.89
C ALA A 176 -7.72 -10.17 10.23
N TYR A 177 -8.84 -9.72 10.77
CA TYR A 177 -9.00 -8.32 11.18
C TYR A 177 -9.70 -8.18 12.53
N ARG A 178 -9.44 -7.05 13.18
CA ARG A 178 -10.12 -6.64 14.40
C ARG A 178 -10.28 -5.14 14.45
N MET A 179 -11.42 -4.68 14.98
CA MET A 179 -11.65 -3.27 15.24
C MET A 179 -11.32 -2.92 16.68
N ASP A 180 -10.51 -1.89 16.86
CA ASP A 180 -10.18 -1.24 18.13
C ASP A 180 -10.65 0.21 18.09
N ASP A 181 -11.93 0.44 18.41
CA ASP A 181 -12.56 1.76 18.32
C ASP A 181 -12.42 2.39 16.92
N GLN A 182 -11.47 3.31 16.73
CA GLN A 182 -11.16 3.98 15.45
C GLN A 182 -9.91 3.41 14.75
N THR A 183 -9.48 2.21 15.14
CA THR A 183 -8.32 1.53 14.55
C THR A 183 -8.75 0.19 13.95
N LEU A 184 -8.45 0.00 12.67
CA LEU A 184 -8.53 -1.28 11.99
C LEU A 184 -7.17 -1.96 12.13
N VAL A 185 -7.15 -3.15 12.74
CA VAL A 185 -5.95 -3.98 12.84
C VAL A 185 -6.11 -5.14 11.88
N MET A 186 -5.19 -5.27 10.93
CA MET A 186 -5.15 -6.38 9.98
C MET A 186 -3.89 -7.21 10.23
N THR A 187 -4.04 -8.53 10.20
CA THR A 187 -2.94 -9.47 10.36
C THR A 187 -2.80 -10.28 9.08
N ASP A 188 -1.64 -10.20 8.43
CA ASP A 188 -1.36 -10.96 7.21
C ASP A 188 -1.11 -12.45 7.48
N ALA A 189 -0.82 -13.20 6.42
CA ALA A 189 -0.58 -14.63 6.47
C ALA A 189 0.68 -15.01 7.27
N ASP A 190 1.67 -14.11 7.35
CA ASP A 190 2.91 -14.29 8.10
C ASP A 190 2.77 -13.91 9.58
N GLY A 191 1.63 -13.34 9.96
CA GLY A 191 1.32 -12.93 11.31
C GLY A 191 1.77 -11.51 11.65
N GLU A 192 2.24 -10.74 10.68
CA GLU A 192 2.55 -9.34 10.90
C GLU A 192 1.26 -8.52 11.01
N THR A 193 1.28 -7.52 11.89
CA THR A 193 0.10 -6.69 12.15
C THR A 193 0.31 -5.29 11.58
N SER A 194 -0.64 -4.85 10.75
CA SER A 194 -0.77 -3.47 10.31
C SER A 194 -1.88 -2.78 11.09
N ARG A 195 -1.64 -1.51 11.46
CA ARG A 195 -2.61 -0.67 12.16
C ARG A 195 -3.01 0.47 11.24
N TRP A 196 -4.30 0.57 11.03
CA TRP A 196 -4.93 1.56 10.18
C TRP A 196 -5.80 2.45 11.02
N HIS A 197 -5.63 3.75 10.88
CA HIS A 197 -6.41 4.74 11.61
C HIS A 197 -7.51 5.28 10.72
N ARG A 198 -8.71 5.46 11.29
CA ARG A 198 -9.79 6.08 10.52
C ARG A 198 -9.41 7.52 10.21
N ARG A 199 -9.40 7.87 8.93
CA ARG A 199 -9.26 9.24 8.47
C ARG A 199 -10.54 9.97 8.81
N THR A 200 -10.50 10.75 9.89
CA THR A 200 -11.54 11.75 10.11
C THR A 200 -11.24 12.88 9.14
N GLU A 201 -12.17 13.21 8.24
CA GLU A 201 -12.10 14.48 7.53
C GLU A 201 -11.81 15.54 8.59
N SER A 202 -10.64 16.17 8.49
CA SER A 202 -10.41 17.42 9.19
C SER A 202 -11.45 18.34 8.58
N VAL A 203 -12.60 18.48 9.25
CA VAL A 203 -13.53 19.56 8.94
C VAL A 203 -12.73 20.81 9.24
N VAL A 204 -12.01 21.29 8.23
CA VAL A 204 -11.63 22.68 8.14
C VAL A 204 -12.97 23.36 8.03
N VAL A 205 -13.59 23.63 9.18
CA VAL A 205 -14.60 24.67 9.28
C VAL A 205 -13.92 25.82 8.58
N PRO A 206 -14.45 26.33 7.45
CA PRO A 206 -13.86 27.49 6.83
C PRO A 206 -14.09 28.62 7.82
N ALA A 207 -13.17 28.78 8.78
CA ALA A 207 -12.91 30.01 9.45
C ALA A 207 -12.36 30.89 8.34
N GLY A 208 -13.27 31.40 7.50
CA GLY A 208 -12.92 32.37 6.49
C GLY A 208 -12.06 33.41 7.18
N TRP A 209 -10.92 33.77 6.61
CA TRP A 209 -9.89 34.61 7.24
C TRP A 209 -10.43 35.82 8.05
N GLY A 210 -11.63 36.32 7.74
CA GLY A 210 -12.34 37.35 8.52
C GLY A 210 -12.91 36.92 9.89
N GLN A 211 -13.06 35.64 10.20
CA GLN A 211 -13.49 35.11 11.49
C GLN A 211 -12.28 34.96 12.43
N THR A 212 -11.17 34.41 11.94
CA THR A 212 -9.87 34.36 12.62
C THR A 212 -9.36 35.76 12.99
N LYS A 213 -9.54 36.76 12.11
CA LYS A 213 -9.19 38.16 12.43
C LYS A 213 -10.06 38.73 13.56
N ARG A 214 -11.36 38.45 13.59
CA ARG A 214 -12.27 38.97 14.64
C ARG A 214 -11.92 38.40 16.02
N ASP A 215 -11.58 37.12 16.09
CA ASP A 215 -11.19 36.48 17.35
C ASP A 215 -9.84 36.98 17.88
N LEU A 216 -8.90 37.32 16.99
CA LEU A 216 -7.62 37.94 17.37
C LEU A 216 -7.78 39.40 17.83
N THR A 217 -8.79 40.11 17.35
CA THR A 217 -9.02 41.53 17.70
C THR A 217 -9.77 41.68 19.02
N HIS A 218 -10.60 40.70 19.42
CA HIS A 218 -11.32 40.70 20.70
C HIS A 218 -10.51 40.20 21.90
N ARG A 219 -9.28 39.71 21.69
CA ARG A 219 -8.34 39.34 22.77
C ARG A 219 -7.32 40.43 23.12
N ARG A 220 -7.59 41.69 22.77
CA ARG A 220 -6.85 42.87 23.24
C ARG A 220 -7.73 43.81 24.03
#